data_AF-A0A7J9J7N8-F1
#
_entry.id   AF-A0A7J9J7N8-F1
#
_cell.length_a   1.000
_cell.length_b   1.000
_cell.length_c   1.000
_cell.angle_alpha   90.00
_cell.angle_beta   90.00
_cell.angle_gamma   90.00
#
_symmetry.space_group_name_H-M   'P 1'
#
loop_
_entity.id
_entity.type
_entity.pdbx_description
1 polymer ?
#
loop_
_entity_poly.entity_id
_entity_poly.type
_entity_poly.pdbx_seq_one_letter_code
_entity_poly.pdbx_strand_id
1 'polypeptide(L)' 'MSKEECMEALSKHANIKPVITSTVWIELEKENKEFFEAYTRGSHERATEIEKRQRIQRSLHAY' A
#
# COMPACT_ATOMS: atom_id res chain seq x y z
N MET A 1 -1.05 1.37 -1.75
CA MET A 1 0.36 1.75 -1.84
C MET A 1 0.94 1.73 -0.43
N SER A 2 1.97 0.92 -0.18
CA SER A 2 2.67 0.84 1.11
C SER A 2 3.72 1.94 1.26
N LYS A 3 4.25 2.07 2.47
CA LYS A 3 5.38 2.98 2.75
C LYS A 3 6.60 2.61 1.91
N GLU A 4 6.87 1.31 1.76
CA GLU A 4 8.00 0.76 1.02
C GLU A 4 7.88 1.07 -0.47
N GLU A 5 6.70 0.86 -1.06
CA GLU A 5 6.42 1.21 -2.46
C GLU A 5 6.60 2.72 -2.70
N CYS A 6 6.17 3.55 -1.76
CA CYS A 6 6.36 5.00 -1.83
C CYS A 6 7.86 5.40 -1.76
N MET A 7 8.61 4.79 -0.84
CA MET A 7 10.06 5.01 -0.71
C MET A 7 10.80 4.61 -1.98
N GLU A 8 10.49 3.46 -2.57
CA GLU A 8 11.11 2.99 -3.79
C GLU A 8 10.78 3.91 -4.98
N ALA A 9 9.51 4.27 -5.15
CA ALA A 9 9.07 5.13 -6.24
C ALA A 9 9.72 6.52 -6.16
N LEU A 10 9.75 7.15 -4.99
CA LEU A 10 10.34 8.48 -4.83
C LEU A 10 11.87 8.46 -4.93
N SER A 11 12.51 7.37 -4.48
CA SER A 11 13.95 7.17 -4.71
C SER A 11 14.25 7.04 -6.20
N LYS A 12 13.52 6.19 -6.91
CA LYS A 12 13.76 5.88 -8.32
C LYS A 12 13.40 7.02 -9.27
N HIS A 13 12.26 7.68 -9.04
CA HIS A 13 11.69 8.63 -9.99
C HIS A 13 11.95 10.09 -9.62
N ALA A 14 12.28 10.37 -8.36
CA ALA A 14 12.54 11.74 -7.88
C ALA A 14 13.91 11.89 -7.20
N ASN A 15 14.73 10.82 -7.14
CA ASN A 15 16.04 10.81 -6.48
C ASN A 15 15.99 11.28 -5.01
N ILE A 16 14.89 11.01 -4.32
CA ILE A 16 14.72 11.34 -2.91
C ILE A 16 15.28 10.20 -2.06
N LYS A 17 16.17 10.53 -1.11
CA LYS A 17 16.75 9.52 -0.21
C LYS A 17 15.64 8.83 0.61
N PRO A 18 15.61 7.49 0.71
CA PRO A 18 14.58 6.77 1.44
C PRO A 18 14.35 7.23 2.89
N VAL A 19 15.42 7.67 3.57
CA VAL A 19 15.34 8.22 4.94
C VAL A 19 14.44 9.46 5.00
N ILE A 20 14.48 10.34 3.99
CA ILE A 20 13.65 11.55 3.94
C ILE A 20 12.18 11.16 3.81
N THR A 21 11.86 10.28 2.86
CA THR A 21 10.50 9.77 2.67
C THR A 21 9.99 9.06 3.93
N SER A 22 10.83 8.27 4.60
CA SER A 22 10.47 7.58 5.84
C SER A 22 10.13 8.57 6.96
N THR A 23 10.94 9.62 7.13
CA THR A 23 10.69 10.66 8.14
C THR A 23 9.39 11.41 7.86
N VAL A 24 9.17 11.87 6.62
CA VAL A 24 7.95 12.59 6.25
C VAL A 24 6.72 11.71 6.43
N TRP A 25 6.80 10.45 6.02
CA TRP A 25 5.70 9.50 6.18
C TRP A 25 5.30 9.32 7.65
N ILE A 26 6.27 9.19 8.56
CA ILE A 26 6.02 9.04 10.00
C ILE A 26 5.31 10.27 10.57
N GLU A 27 5.74 11.48 10.21
CA GLU A 27 5.07 12.70 10.69
C GLU A 27 3.67 12.86 10.09
N LEU A 28 3.50 12.56 8.80
CA LEU A 28 2.17 12.55 8.17
C LEU A 28 1.21 11.56 8.85
N GLU A 29 1.68 10.37 9.22
CA GLU A 29 0.88 9.36 9.91
C GLU A 29 0.47 9.83 11.33
N LYS A 30 1.37 10.53 12.04
CA LYS A 30 1.06 11.13 13.35
C LYS A 30 0.03 12.24 13.26
N GLU A 31 0.14 13.11 12.26
CA GLU A 31 -0.75 14.25 12.06
C GLU A 31 -2.12 13.84 11.47
N ASN A 32 -2.16 12.79 10.66
CA ASN A 32 -3.35 12.40 9.88
C ASN A 32 -3.81 10.97 10.21
N LYS A 33 -3.88 10.63 11.49
CA LYS A 33 -4.18 9.25 11.96
C LYS A 33 -5.43 8.65 11.33
N GLU A 34 -6.55 9.38 11.36
CA GLU A 34 -7.84 8.88 10.82
C GLU A 34 -7.75 8.58 9.32
N PHE A 35 -7.00 9.40 8.57
CA PHE A 35 -6.75 9.15 7.15
C PHE A 35 -5.96 7.85 6.95
N PHE A 36 -4.87 7.66 7.70
CA PHE A 36 -4.02 6.47 7.56
C PHE A 36 -4.73 5.19 8.04
N GLU A 37 -5.57 5.26 9.06
CA GLU A 37 -6.44 4.14 9.47
C GLU A 37 -7.45 3.75 8.38
N ALA A 38 -8.11 4.74 7.76
CA ALA A 38 -9.03 4.46 6.65
C ALA A 38 -8.29 3.95 5.40
N TYR A 39 -7.14 4.53 5.11
CA TYR A 39 -6.29 4.20 3.96
C TYR A 39 -5.73 2.77 4.04
N THR A 40 -5.30 2.34 5.22
CA THR A 40 -4.80 0.97 5.47
C THR A 40 -5.94 -0.05 5.40
N ARG A 41 -7.09 0.24 6.01
CA ARG A 41 -8.29 -0.61 5.93
C ARG A 41 -8.74 -0.83 4.48
N GLY A 42 -8.88 0.24 3.70
CA GLY A 42 -9.27 0.13 2.28
C GLY A 42 -8.23 -0.61 1.42
N SER A 43 -6.95 -0.58 1.81
CA SER A 43 -5.91 -1.36 1.14
C SER A 43 -6.01 -2.85 1.47
N HIS A 44 -6.33 -3.20 2.72
CA HIS A 44 -6.56 -4.59 3.13
C HIS A 44 -7.81 -5.18 2.46
N GLU A 45 -8.94 -4.46 2.46
CA GLU A 45 -10.18 -4.90 1.81
C GLU A 45 -9.95 -5.21 0.32
N ARG A 46 -9.26 -4.31 -0.40
CA ARG A 46 -8.89 -4.54 -1.81
C ARG A 46 -8.04 -5.78 -2.00
N ALA A 47 -7.04 -6.02 -1.14
CA ALA A 47 -6.21 -7.22 -1.20
C ALA A 47 -7.05 -8.49 -1.02
N THR A 48 -7.93 -8.52 -0.02
CA THR A 48 -8.80 -9.68 0.24
C THR A 48 -9.78 -9.96 -0.91
N GLU A 49 -10.29 -8.93 -1.57
CA GLU A 49 -11.18 -9.05 -2.71
C GLU A 49 -10.44 -9.62 -3.93
N ILE A 50 -9.23 -9.15 -4.20
CA ILE A 50 -8.37 -9.67 -5.27
C ILE A 50 -8.08 -11.16 -5.02
N GLU A 51 -7.74 -11.55 -3.79
CA GLU A 51 -7.49 -12.95 -3.44
C GLU A 51 -8.72 -13.84 -3.64
N LYS A 52 -9.91 -13.39 -3.21
CA LYS A 52 -11.18 -14.10 -3.44
C LYS A 52 -11.44 -14.31 -4.92
N ARG A 53 -11.30 -13.27 -5.74
CA ARG A 53 -11.46 -13.35 -7.20
C ARG A 53 -10.50 -14.34 -7.84
N GLN A 54 -9.23 -14.29 -7.45
CA GLN A 54 -8.23 -15.22 -7.96
C GLN A 54 -8.52 -16.67 -7.57
N ARG A 55 -9.04 -16.92 -6.35
CA ARG A 55 -9.45 -18.28 -5.94
C ARG A 55 -10.60 -18.79 -6.81
N ILE A 56 -11.62 -17.97 -7.04
CA ILE A 56 -12.76 -18.33 -7.91
C ILE A 56 -12.27 -18.61 -9.34
N GLN A 57 -11.43 -17.74 -9.89
CA GLN A 57 -10.88 -17.91 -11.24
C GLN A 57 -10.04 -19.20 -11.37
N ARG A 58 -9.20 -19.51 -10.38
CA ARG A 58 -8.43 -20.76 -10.36
C ARG A 58 -9.33 -22.00 -10.33
N SER A 59 -10.41 -21.96 -9.55
CA SER A 59 -11.38 -23.05 -9.50
C SER A 59 -12.15 -23.22 -10.82
N LEU A 60 -12.47 -22.14 -11.53
CA LEU A 60 -13.11 -22.19 -12.84
C LEU A 60 -12.20 -22.73 -13.94
N HIS A 61 -10.90 -22.45 -13.88
CA HIS A 61 -9.90 -22.94 -14.84
C HIS A 61 -9.42 -24.38 -14.55
N ALA A 62 -9.85 -24.98 -13.44
CA ALA A 62 -9.48 -26.34 -13.03
C ALA A 62 -10.45 -27.43 -13.55
N TYR A 63 -11.47 -27.05 -14.33
CA TYR A 63 -12.41 -27.93 -15.03
C TYR A 63 -12.23 -27.77 -16.54
#